data_AF-A0A139B8X2-F1
#
_entry.id   AF-A0A139B8X2-F1
#
_cell.length_a   1.000
_cell.length_b   1.000
_cell.length_c   1.000
_cell.angle_alpha   90.00
_cell.angle_beta   90.00
_cell.angle_gamma   90.00
#
_symmetry.space_group_name_H-M   'P 1'
#
loop_
_entity.id
_entity.type
_entity.pdbx_description
1 polymer ?
#
loop_
_entity_poly.entity_id
_entity_poly.type
_entity_poly.pdbx_seq_one_letter_code
_entity_poly.pdbx_strand_id
1 'polypeptide(L)'
;MSDSEQRMNNTQSENGANTSEQRWDLGTLFPAKGDPRKPPEWLGRALLYIAIAIVGFTFCWRSWGKIEYLVIDIIVSLFIALAVEPVVVPLVKHGWKRSFASLFSLLMLAVMLGVLFTLFGNLFVQQMIALVNGLPDLYEQMCQFASQYANFQLPEINNLGNEILKNIQTSWVTDFAGTALNTVSGLFSFLINLMTIIMTTYYISAAGPKLRRAACQWMAPAAQRRFLFVWTVSQSQISSFLFSRAILALLNAFFTGICLMLLHVPYWLPLALFCGVVSQFIPMLGTYIGGALPVLFAWGSCGLWQAVAVLVFICVYQQIENLIFAPKISQRTMDVNDAVAFLAVLAFTSLFGALGAFLALPVVASVQTIFRTYTKRYELVDSPLMDDPVPEKKSKLVEGAEVLSEHLHNMPRAVQGSSAHVPIPDEVRQLQEQAYNITRSEESLESDETVAIPKHVLNKTERKPLQGLESENTSQESNENPESGNERKNGESREAEGSTKNADDNPRSRWR
;
A
#
# COMPACT_ATOMS: atom_id res chain seq x y z
N MET A 1 -46.44 109.00 14.26
CA MET A 1 -45.82 109.74 13.14
C MET A 1 -44.43 109.16 12.97
N SER A 2 -44.13 108.34 11.97
CA SER A 2 -44.94 107.76 10.88
C SER A 2 -45.07 106.23 11.04
N ASP A 3 -46.13 105.62 10.50
CA ASP A 3 -46.40 104.17 10.61
C ASP A 3 -46.44 103.53 9.21
N SER A 4 -45.57 104.03 8.32
CA SER A 4 -45.78 103.96 6.86
C SER A 4 -44.50 103.84 6.01
N GLU A 5 -43.33 103.58 6.61
CA GLU A 5 -42.05 103.51 5.86
C GLU A 5 -41.30 102.16 5.94
N GLN A 6 -41.74 101.20 6.75
CA GLN A 6 -41.15 99.84 6.75
C GLN A 6 -41.91 98.81 5.89
N ARG A 7 -42.96 99.21 5.18
CA ARG A 7 -43.70 98.34 4.25
C ARG A 7 -43.12 98.24 2.82
N MET A 8 -41.98 98.88 2.54
CA MET A 8 -41.33 98.87 1.21
C MET A 8 -39.92 98.24 1.19
N ASN A 9 -39.67 97.24 2.02
CA ASN A 9 -38.48 96.37 1.91
C ASN A 9 -38.79 94.86 1.93
N ASN A 10 -40.07 94.47 1.80
CA ASN A 10 -40.52 93.08 2.01
C ASN A 10 -40.82 92.31 0.70
N THR A 11 -40.29 92.76 -0.44
CA THR A 11 -40.54 92.16 -1.78
C THR A 11 -39.32 92.25 -2.69
N GLN A 12 -38.13 91.81 -2.24
CA GLN A 12 -36.99 91.60 -3.15
C GLN A 12 -35.92 90.61 -2.63
N SER A 13 -36.33 89.39 -2.23
CA SER A 13 -35.49 88.17 -2.26
C SER A 13 -36.32 86.88 -2.13
N GLU A 14 -37.38 86.76 -2.94
CA GLU A 14 -37.74 85.44 -3.47
C GLU A 14 -36.97 85.21 -4.78
N ASN A 15 -36.65 83.95 -5.08
CA ASN A 15 -35.79 83.49 -6.19
C ASN A 15 -34.27 83.72 -6.02
N GLY A 16 -33.72 83.20 -4.92
CA GLY A 16 -32.30 82.91 -4.75
C GLY A 16 -32.05 81.43 -4.40
N ALA A 17 -31.90 80.58 -5.43
CA ALA A 17 -31.38 79.20 -5.35
C ALA A 17 -32.00 78.26 -4.30
N ASN A 18 -33.11 77.60 -4.67
CA ASN A 18 -33.42 76.26 -4.16
C ASN A 18 -32.41 75.25 -4.74
N THR A 19 -31.21 75.22 -4.17
CA THR A 19 -30.31 74.06 -4.25
C THR A 19 -30.09 73.57 -2.84
N SER A 20 -30.95 72.65 -2.42
CA SER A 20 -30.57 71.72 -1.37
C SER A 20 -29.34 70.97 -1.85
N GLU A 21 -28.16 71.40 -1.41
CA GLU A 21 -26.99 70.52 -1.45
C GLU A 21 -27.39 69.27 -0.69
N GLN A 22 -27.68 68.19 -1.43
CA GLN A 22 -27.51 66.85 -0.92
C GLN A 22 -26.01 66.72 -0.64
N ARG A 23 -25.57 67.23 0.51
CA ARG A 23 -24.32 66.81 1.11
C ARG A 23 -24.50 65.34 1.40
N TRP A 24 -23.82 64.50 0.61
CA TRP A 24 -23.79 63.08 0.85
C TRP A 24 -23.24 62.92 2.26
N ASP A 25 -24.08 62.46 3.19
CA ASP A 25 -23.69 62.34 4.59
C ASP A 25 -22.78 61.12 4.73
N LEU A 26 -21.51 61.31 4.39
CA LEU A 26 -20.47 60.28 4.39
C LEU A 26 -20.29 59.65 5.78
N GLY A 27 -20.76 60.29 6.86
CA GLY A 27 -20.82 59.72 8.20
C GLY A 27 -21.78 58.53 8.32
N THR A 28 -22.78 58.43 7.44
CA THR A 28 -23.68 57.26 7.35
C THR A 28 -23.05 56.07 6.62
N LEU A 29 -22.09 56.32 5.73
CA LEU A 29 -21.38 55.28 4.95
C LEU A 29 -20.09 54.82 5.64
N PHE A 30 -19.41 55.72 6.36
CA PHE A 30 -18.18 55.46 7.11
C PHE A 30 -18.27 56.05 8.53
N PRO A 31 -18.91 55.34 9.48
CA PRO A 31 -19.11 55.84 10.82
C PRO A 31 -17.80 56.12 11.57
N ALA A 32 -17.79 57.19 12.35
CA ALA A 32 -16.61 57.68 13.07
C ALA A 32 -16.12 56.71 14.16
N LYS A 33 -14.87 56.90 14.59
CA LYS A 33 -14.17 56.01 15.55
C LYS A 33 -14.83 56.07 16.94
N GLY A 34 -15.80 55.18 17.19
CA GLY A 34 -16.56 55.07 18.44
C GLY A 34 -18.06 54.79 18.26
N ASP A 35 -18.59 54.81 17.03
CA ASP A 35 -20.00 54.52 16.76
C ASP A 35 -20.34 53.02 16.94
N PRO A 36 -21.39 52.64 17.70
CA PRO A 36 -21.84 51.25 17.85
C PRO A 36 -22.31 50.59 16.54
N ARG A 37 -22.50 51.34 15.46
CA ARG A 37 -22.85 50.82 14.12
C ARG A 37 -21.64 50.28 13.34
N LYS A 38 -20.40 50.59 13.76
CA LYS A 38 -19.20 50.08 13.09
C LYS A 38 -19.04 48.57 13.37
N PRO A 39 -18.88 47.70 12.36
CA PRO A 39 -18.61 46.29 12.60
C PRO A 39 -17.28 46.11 13.36
N PRO A 40 -17.16 45.09 14.21
CA PRO A 40 -16.00 44.91 15.07
C PRO A 40 -14.71 44.70 14.25
N GLU A 41 -13.58 45.18 14.75
CA GLU A 41 -12.35 45.29 13.94
C GLU A 41 -11.75 43.95 13.50
N TRP A 42 -12.13 42.85 14.16
CA TRP A 42 -11.79 41.49 13.71
C TRP A 42 -12.54 41.08 12.44
N LEU A 43 -13.73 41.62 12.17
CA LEU A 43 -14.57 41.24 11.02
C LEU A 43 -13.93 41.66 9.71
N GLY A 44 -13.30 42.85 9.65
CA GLY A 44 -12.55 43.27 8.46
C GLY A 44 -11.33 42.38 8.17
N ARG A 45 -10.62 41.94 9.22
CA ARG A 45 -9.49 40.99 9.08
C ARG A 45 -9.97 39.60 8.68
N ALA A 46 -11.04 39.10 9.30
CA ALA A 46 -11.66 37.83 8.97
C ALA A 46 -12.17 37.80 7.52
N LEU A 47 -12.87 38.85 7.08
CA LEU A 47 -13.37 38.97 5.71
C LEU A 47 -12.21 39.05 4.70
N LEU A 48 -11.11 39.73 5.03
CA LEU A 48 -9.87 39.74 4.24
C LEU A 48 -9.24 38.34 4.16
N TYR A 49 -9.13 37.61 5.28
CA TYR A 49 -8.63 36.22 5.26
C TYR A 49 -9.54 35.28 4.47
N ILE A 50 -10.87 35.43 4.58
CA ILE A 50 -11.85 34.68 3.79
C ILE A 50 -11.73 35.03 2.30
N ALA A 51 -11.55 36.30 1.94
CA ALA A 51 -11.33 36.72 0.55
C ALA A 51 -10.02 36.14 -0.02
N ILE A 52 -8.92 36.18 0.74
CA ILE A 52 -7.66 35.53 0.37
C ILE A 52 -7.84 34.01 0.22
N ALA A 53 -8.58 33.36 1.13
CA ALA A 53 -8.85 31.94 1.05
C ALA A 53 -9.70 31.57 -0.18
N ILE A 54 -10.73 32.36 -0.52
CA ILE A 54 -11.56 32.17 -1.73
C ILE A 54 -10.74 32.40 -2.99
N VAL A 55 -9.92 33.45 -3.06
CA VAL A 55 -9.05 33.72 -4.21
C VAL A 55 -8.00 32.62 -4.36
N GLY A 56 -7.36 32.20 -3.26
CA GLY A 56 -6.40 31.09 -3.23
C GLY A 56 -7.04 29.77 -3.66
N PHE A 57 -8.21 29.42 -3.11
CA PHE A 57 -8.97 28.23 -3.49
C PHE A 57 -9.37 28.25 -4.97
N THR A 58 -9.91 29.38 -5.47
CA THR A 58 -10.31 29.54 -6.86
C THR A 58 -9.10 29.46 -7.81
N PHE A 59 -7.97 30.05 -7.42
CA PHE A 59 -6.71 29.97 -8.16
C PHE A 59 -6.16 28.54 -8.19
N CYS A 60 -6.14 27.83 -7.06
CA CYS A 60 -5.76 26.42 -6.99
C CYS A 60 -6.68 25.55 -7.84
N TRP A 61 -8.00 25.68 -7.71
CA TRP A 61 -9.00 24.91 -8.46
C TRP A 61 -8.87 25.12 -9.97
N ARG A 62 -8.73 26.38 -10.42
CA ARG A 62 -8.62 26.72 -11.84
C ARG A 62 -7.23 26.45 -12.43
N SER A 63 -6.19 26.42 -11.59
CA SER A 63 -4.83 26.01 -11.99
C SER A 63 -4.63 24.50 -11.97
N TRP A 64 -5.47 23.75 -11.25
CA TRP A 64 -5.33 22.31 -11.05
C TRP A 64 -5.15 21.56 -12.36
N GLY A 65 -6.07 21.72 -13.33
CA GLY A 65 -5.99 21.05 -14.63
C GLY A 65 -4.79 21.46 -15.52
N LYS A 66 -4.01 22.48 -15.14
CA LYS A 66 -2.72 22.80 -15.77
C LYS A 66 -1.52 22.25 -15.00
N ILE A 67 -1.67 22.08 -13.68
CA ILE A 67 -0.64 21.57 -12.76
C ILE A 67 -0.69 20.04 -12.66
N GLU A 68 -1.84 19.43 -12.98
CA GLU A 68 -2.10 17.99 -12.94
C GLU A 68 -1.03 17.17 -13.67
N TYR A 69 -0.71 17.53 -14.92
CA TYR A 69 0.37 16.89 -15.68
C TYR A 69 1.74 16.97 -14.97
N LEU A 70 2.08 18.12 -14.40
CA LEU A 70 3.33 18.32 -13.67
C LEU A 70 3.35 17.48 -12.37
N VAL A 71 2.22 17.39 -11.66
CA VAL A 71 2.07 16.56 -10.46
C VAL A 71 2.18 15.07 -10.81
N ILE A 72 1.56 14.64 -11.91
CA ILE A 72 1.68 13.26 -12.43
C ILE A 72 3.14 12.97 -12.81
N ASP A 73 3.82 13.86 -13.54
CA ASP A 73 5.24 13.71 -13.89
C ASP A 73 6.14 13.60 -12.65
N ILE A 74 5.87 14.37 -11.59
CA ILE A 74 6.58 14.26 -10.30
C ILE A 74 6.28 12.91 -9.61
N ILE A 75 5.03 12.44 -9.61
CA ILE A 75 4.65 11.15 -9.02
C ILE A 75 5.31 10.00 -9.78
N VAL A 76 5.25 10.01 -11.11
CA VAL A 76 5.95 9.03 -11.97
C VAL A 76 7.45 9.06 -11.72
N SER A 77 8.06 10.25 -11.66
CA SER A 77 9.49 10.41 -11.37
C SER A 77 9.88 9.90 -9.98
N LEU A 78 9.03 10.11 -8.97
CA LEU A 78 9.22 9.57 -7.62
C LEU A 78 9.17 8.03 -7.65
N PHE A 79 8.24 7.44 -8.41
CA PHE A 79 8.12 5.99 -8.54
C PHE A 79 9.28 5.35 -9.29
N ILE A 80 9.78 5.97 -10.37
CA ILE A 80 11.00 5.50 -11.04
C ILE A 80 12.20 5.64 -10.09
N ALA A 81 12.31 6.73 -9.33
CA ALA A 81 13.38 6.92 -8.35
C ALA A 81 13.35 5.85 -7.25
N LEU A 82 12.16 5.46 -6.78
CA LEU A 82 11.98 4.38 -5.80
C LEU A 82 12.28 3.00 -6.42
N ALA A 83 11.82 2.71 -7.63
CA ALA A 83 12.09 1.44 -8.31
C ALA A 83 13.59 1.23 -8.64
N VAL A 84 14.33 2.32 -8.79
CA VAL A 84 15.78 2.34 -9.09
C VAL A 84 16.65 2.33 -7.82
N GLU A 85 16.12 2.74 -6.66
CA GLU A 85 16.85 2.75 -5.36
C GLU A 85 17.50 1.39 -4.98
N PRO A 86 16.92 0.20 -5.26
CA PRO A 86 17.55 -1.10 -4.97
C PRO A 86 18.81 -1.38 -5.81
N VAL A 87 18.98 -0.68 -6.94
CA VAL A 87 20.22 -0.68 -7.73
C VAL A 87 21.20 0.38 -7.18
N VAL A 88 20.71 1.56 -6.82
CA VAL A 88 21.53 2.67 -6.31
C VAL A 88 22.20 2.34 -4.97
N VAL A 89 21.46 1.74 -4.02
CA VAL A 89 21.96 1.50 -2.65
C VAL A 89 23.16 0.54 -2.63
N PRO A 90 23.18 -0.61 -3.32
CA PRO A 90 24.37 -1.45 -3.45
C PRO A 90 25.56 -0.72 -4.07
N LEU A 91 25.36 0.09 -5.12
CA LEU A 91 26.44 0.89 -5.73
C LEU A 91 27.03 1.90 -4.74
N VAL A 92 26.19 2.59 -3.96
CA VAL A 92 26.64 3.51 -2.90
C VAL A 92 27.40 2.77 -1.79
N LYS A 93 26.93 1.57 -1.39
CA LYS A 93 27.66 0.69 -0.45
C LYS A 93 29.02 0.24 -1.01
N HIS A 94 29.15 0.12 -2.33
CA HIS A 94 30.42 -0.14 -3.03
C HIS A 94 31.31 1.11 -3.19
N GLY A 95 30.98 2.24 -2.54
CA GLY A 95 31.80 3.46 -2.51
C GLY A 95 31.46 4.51 -3.55
N TRP A 96 30.43 4.30 -4.39
CA TRP A 96 30.03 5.32 -5.37
C TRP A 96 29.34 6.51 -4.69
N LYS A 97 29.66 7.74 -5.11
CA LYS A 97 28.88 8.92 -4.68
C LYS A 97 27.44 8.77 -5.17
N ARG A 98 26.44 9.03 -4.33
CA ARG A 98 25.01 8.80 -4.63
C ARG A 98 24.53 9.41 -5.95
N SER A 99 25.03 10.59 -6.33
CA SER A 99 24.74 11.19 -7.65
C SER A 99 25.22 10.33 -8.83
N PHE A 100 26.44 9.79 -8.78
CA PHE A 100 26.95 8.91 -9.84
C PHE A 100 26.23 7.56 -9.85
N ALA A 101 25.93 7.00 -8.67
CA ALA A 101 25.16 5.76 -8.59
C ALA A 101 23.76 5.91 -9.21
N SER A 102 23.06 7.01 -8.90
CA SER A 102 21.75 7.35 -9.47
C SER A 102 21.78 7.62 -10.97
N LEU A 103 22.78 8.36 -11.46
CA LEU A 103 22.96 8.62 -12.88
C LEU A 103 23.24 7.31 -13.65
N PHE A 104 24.13 6.46 -13.13
CA PHE A 104 24.46 5.18 -13.74
C PHE A 104 23.26 4.24 -13.79
N SER A 105 22.48 4.14 -12.72
CA SER A 105 21.31 3.25 -12.69
C SER A 105 20.18 3.73 -13.61
N LEU A 106 19.97 5.05 -13.75
CA LEU A 106 19.03 5.60 -14.72
C LEU A 106 19.51 5.42 -16.16
N LEU A 107 20.81 5.59 -16.41
CA LEU A 107 21.40 5.36 -17.72
C LEU A 107 21.35 3.87 -18.10
N MET A 108 21.58 2.96 -17.16
CA MET A 108 21.42 1.51 -17.36
C MET A 108 19.98 1.14 -17.72
N LEU A 109 18.98 1.71 -17.02
CA LEU A 109 17.57 1.52 -17.36
C LEU A 109 17.21 2.12 -18.73
N ALA A 110 17.69 3.33 -19.04
CA ALA A 110 17.47 3.97 -20.33
C ALA A 110 18.10 3.20 -21.50
N VAL A 111 19.31 2.65 -21.31
CA VAL A 111 19.98 1.78 -22.30
C VAL A 111 19.20 0.47 -22.45
N MET A 112 18.75 -0.17 -21.36
CA MET A 112 17.95 -1.39 -21.42
C MET A 112 16.65 -1.19 -22.22
N LEU A 113 15.92 -0.11 -21.94
CA LEU A 113 14.69 0.24 -22.66
C LEU A 113 14.97 0.64 -24.13
N GLY A 114 16.03 1.41 -24.38
CA GLY A 114 16.44 1.81 -25.73
C GLY A 114 16.85 0.63 -26.60
N VAL A 115 17.59 -0.33 -26.05
CA VAL A 115 17.92 -1.61 -26.70
C VAL A 115 16.65 -2.40 -27.00
N LEU A 116 15.75 -2.59 -26.02
CA LEU A 116 14.48 -3.30 -26.22
C LEU A 116 13.63 -2.64 -27.31
N PHE A 117 13.52 -1.31 -27.31
CA PHE A 117 12.79 -0.55 -28.34
C PHE A 117 13.47 -0.61 -29.71
N THR A 118 14.80 -0.69 -29.78
CA THR A 118 15.53 -0.81 -31.05
C THR A 118 15.37 -2.21 -31.67
N LEU A 119 15.41 -3.28 -30.85
CA LEU A 119 15.22 -4.65 -31.33
C LEU A 119 13.75 -4.93 -31.69
N PHE A 120 12.81 -4.47 -30.86
CA PHE A 120 11.41 -4.91 -30.92
C PHE A 120 10.40 -3.80 -31.19
N GLY A 121 10.77 -2.52 -31.17
CA GLY A 121 9.80 -1.41 -31.26
C GLY A 121 9.00 -1.39 -32.55
N ASN A 122 9.63 -1.61 -33.70
CA ASN A 122 8.92 -1.69 -34.99
C ASN A 122 8.00 -2.92 -35.02
N LEU A 123 8.49 -4.09 -34.58
CA LEU A 123 7.69 -5.32 -34.49
C LEU A 123 6.49 -5.16 -33.54
N PHE A 124 6.68 -4.49 -32.40
CA PHE A 124 5.64 -4.17 -31.44
C PHE A 124 4.56 -3.28 -32.06
N VAL A 125 4.94 -2.19 -32.74
CA VAL A 125 3.98 -1.29 -33.40
C VAL A 125 3.20 -2.03 -34.49
N GLN A 126 3.85 -2.84 -35.32
CA GLN A 126 3.19 -3.66 -36.33
C GLN A 126 2.21 -4.67 -35.71
N GLN A 127 2.64 -5.41 -34.69
CA GLN A 127 1.79 -6.37 -33.99
C GLN A 127 0.65 -5.69 -33.22
N MET A 128 0.85 -4.50 -32.65
CA MET A 128 -0.20 -3.72 -32.00
C MET A 128 -1.27 -3.24 -32.98
N ILE A 129 -0.87 -2.69 -34.13
CA ILE A 129 -1.82 -2.26 -35.17
C ILE A 129 -2.61 -3.47 -35.66
N ALA A 130 -1.94 -4.59 -35.93
CA ALA A 130 -2.60 -5.80 -36.40
C ALA A 130 -3.49 -6.47 -35.33
N LEU A 131 -3.13 -6.40 -34.05
CA LEU A 131 -3.95 -6.83 -32.91
C LEU A 131 -5.27 -6.05 -32.84
N VAL A 132 -5.20 -4.71 -32.94
CA VAL A 132 -6.40 -3.86 -32.89
C VAL A 132 -7.26 -4.04 -34.15
N ASN A 133 -6.64 -4.19 -35.33
CA ASN A 133 -7.35 -4.51 -36.57
C ASN A 133 -8.05 -5.89 -36.52
N GLY A 134 -7.56 -6.84 -35.73
CA GLY A 134 -8.17 -8.17 -35.55
C GLY A 134 -9.24 -8.25 -34.46
N LEU A 135 -9.53 -7.16 -33.74
CA LEU A 135 -10.60 -7.13 -32.73
C LEU A 135 -12.02 -7.36 -33.30
N PRO A 136 -12.41 -6.83 -34.48
CA PRO A 136 -13.70 -7.12 -35.10
C PRO A 136 -13.88 -8.61 -35.41
N ASP A 137 -12.89 -9.24 -36.05
CA ASP A 137 -12.93 -10.67 -36.40
C ASP A 137 -13.06 -11.55 -35.15
N LEU A 138 -12.33 -11.20 -34.08
CA LEU A 138 -12.45 -11.87 -32.80
C LEU A 138 -13.84 -11.66 -32.18
N TYR A 139 -14.44 -10.47 -32.30
CA TYR A 139 -15.78 -10.18 -31.83
C TYR A 139 -16.85 -11.00 -32.57
N GLU A 140 -16.79 -11.07 -33.90
CA GLU A 140 -17.70 -11.88 -34.71
C GLU A 140 -17.62 -13.37 -34.32
N GLN A 141 -16.42 -13.90 -34.05
CA GLN A 141 -16.26 -15.28 -33.58
C GLN A 141 -16.87 -15.50 -32.18
N MET A 142 -16.79 -14.54 -31.26
CA MET A 142 -17.50 -14.61 -29.98
C MET A 142 -19.03 -14.65 -30.19
N CYS A 143 -19.55 -13.84 -31.12
CA CYS A 143 -20.98 -13.82 -31.46
C CYS A 143 -21.44 -15.13 -32.11
N GLN A 144 -20.64 -15.73 -33.00
CA GLN A 144 -20.92 -17.04 -33.59
C GLN A 144 -20.93 -18.15 -32.52
N PHE A 145 -19.97 -18.16 -31.60
CA PHE A 145 -19.95 -19.12 -30.50
C PHE A 145 -21.13 -18.92 -29.52
N ALA A 146 -21.43 -17.68 -29.14
CA ALA A 146 -22.55 -17.36 -28.23
C ALA A 146 -23.91 -17.71 -28.84
N SER A 147 -24.11 -17.48 -30.14
CA SER A 147 -25.33 -17.90 -30.84
C SER A 147 -25.42 -19.43 -30.99
N GLN A 148 -24.31 -20.12 -31.23
CA GLN A 148 -24.27 -21.58 -31.36
C GLN A 148 -24.53 -22.32 -30.03
N TYR A 149 -24.01 -21.82 -28.90
CA TYR A 149 -24.02 -22.55 -27.62
C TYR A 149 -24.90 -21.93 -26.52
N ALA A 150 -25.22 -20.64 -26.58
CA ALA A 150 -25.93 -19.94 -25.51
C ALA A 150 -27.32 -19.37 -25.91
N ASN A 151 -27.74 -19.51 -27.18
CA ASN A 151 -28.95 -18.86 -27.73
C ASN A 151 -29.02 -17.35 -27.44
N PHE A 152 -27.88 -16.71 -27.22
CA PHE A 152 -27.78 -15.32 -26.79
C PHE A 152 -27.21 -14.48 -27.93
N GLN A 153 -28.03 -13.57 -28.47
CA GLN A 153 -27.60 -12.63 -29.49
C GLN A 153 -26.90 -11.45 -28.83
N LEU A 154 -25.57 -11.45 -28.94
CA LEU A 154 -24.75 -10.27 -28.64
C LEU A 154 -25.08 -9.14 -29.64
N PRO A 155 -25.01 -7.86 -29.24
CA PRO A 155 -25.27 -6.74 -30.15
C PRO A 155 -24.34 -6.76 -31.36
N GLU A 156 -24.81 -6.33 -32.53
CA GLU A 156 -23.90 -6.05 -33.66
C GLU A 156 -23.07 -4.79 -33.36
N ILE A 157 -21.75 -4.96 -33.16
CA ILE A 157 -20.83 -3.84 -32.90
C ILE A 157 -19.85 -3.69 -34.07
N ASN A 158 -20.43 -3.39 -35.24
CA ASN A 158 -19.77 -3.42 -36.55
C ASN A 158 -18.66 -2.36 -36.73
N ASN A 159 -18.43 -1.51 -35.72
CA ASN A 159 -17.40 -0.46 -35.71
C ASN A 159 -16.39 -0.57 -34.56
N LEU A 160 -16.42 -1.62 -33.71
CA LEU A 160 -15.57 -1.72 -32.51
C LEU A 160 -14.08 -1.49 -32.81
N GLY A 161 -13.54 -2.15 -33.85
CA GLY A 161 -12.16 -1.97 -34.29
C GLY A 161 -11.89 -0.53 -34.78
N ASN A 162 -12.73 0.01 -35.66
CA ASN A 162 -12.55 1.36 -36.19
C ASN A 162 -12.72 2.47 -35.14
N GLU A 163 -13.60 2.27 -34.16
CA GLU A 163 -13.84 3.23 -33.08
C GLU A 163 -12.77 3.16 -31.99
N ILE A 164 -12.28 1.96 -31.67
CA ILE A 164 -11.06 1.78 -30.86
C ILE A 164 -9.85 2.35 -31.58
N LEU A 165 -9.64 2.06 -32.88
CA LEU A 165 -8.55 2.63 -33.67
C LEU A 165 -8.63 4.15 -33.70
N LYS A 166 -9.82 4.72 -33.94
CA LYS A 166 -10.05 6.16 -33.94
C LYS A 166 -9.71 6.77 -32.58
N ASN A 167 -10.17 6.19 -31.47
CA ASN A 167 -9.87 6.69 -30.12
C ASN A 167 -8.41 6.46 -29.67
N ILE A 168 -7.80 5.33 -30.03
CA ILE A 168 -6.37 5.05 -29.78
C ILE A 168 -5.50 6.00 -30.59
N GLN A 169 -5.87 6.28 -31.84
CA GLN A 169 -5.24 7.33 -32.64
C GLN A 169 -5.44 8.68 -31.94
N THR A 170 -6.67 9.19 -31.85
CA THR A 170 -6.93 10.56 -31.38
C THR A 170 -6.56 10.86 -29.93
N SER A 171 -6.39 9.86 -29.06
CA SER A 171 -6.18 10.11 -27.61
C SER A 171 -4.82 9.64 -27.06
N TRP A 172 -4.04 8.87 -27.79
CA TRP A 172 -2.71 8.40 -27.32
C TRP A 172 -1.72 8.31 -28.50
N VAL A 173 -1.96 7.42 -29.45
CA VAL A 173 -0.93 7.02 -30.42
C VAL A 173 -0.74 8.06 -31.52
N THR A 174 -1.80 8.70 -32.03
CA THR A 174 -1.65 9.69 -33.11
C THR A 174 -1.26 11.08 -32.60
N ASP A 175 -1.65 11.46 -31.38
CA ASP A 175 -1.11 12.69 -30.75
C ASP A 175 0.33 12.50 -30.24
N PHE A 176 0.64 11.39 -29.58
CA PHE A 176 1.95 11.19 -28.95
C PHE A 176 3.01 10.54 -29.87
N ALA A 177 2.62 9.86 -30.95
CA ALA A 177 3.55 9.35 -31.97
C ALA A 177 3.32 9.98 -33.35
N GLY A 178 2.09 10.27 -33.76
CA GLY A 178 1.80 10.94 -35.03
C GLY A 178 2.24 12.41 -35.03
N THR A 179 1.76 13.23 -34.09
CA THR A 179 2.15 14.64 -33.97
C THR A 179 3.60 14.77 -33.47
N ALA A 180 4.05 13.85 -32.60
CA ALA A 180 5.45 13.82 -32.18
C ALA A 180 6.41 13.50 -33.32
N LEU A 181 6.29 12.36 -34.01
CA LEU A 181 7.26 11.95 -35.03
C LEU A 181 7.17 12.77 -36.32
N ASN A 182 5.98 13.26 -36.69
CA ASN A 182 5.79 13.99 -37.96
C ASN A 182 5.89 15.52 -37.81
N THR A 183 5.97 16.07 -36.59
CA THR A 183 6.12 17.52 -36.37
C THR A 183 7.34 17.81 -35.50
N VAL A 184 8.21 18.71 -35.95
CA VAL A 184 9.42 19.12 -35.21
C VAL A 184 9.10 19.62 -33.79
N SER A 185 7.98 20.34 -33.61
CA SER A 185 7.52 20.80 -32.29
C SER A 185 7.04 19.66 -31.39
N GLY A 186 6.49 18.59 -31.96
CA GLY A 186 6.04 17.41 -31.24
C GLY A 186 7.23 16.58 -30.73
N LEU A 187 8.21 16.29 -31.60
CA LEU A 187 9.50 15.68 -31.18
C LEU A 187 10.13 16.47 -30.03
N PHE A 188 10.18 17.80 -30.17
CA PHE A 188 10.80 18.67 -29.18
C PHE A 188 10.03 18.67 -27.84
N SER A 189 8.69 18.67 -27.88
CA SER A 189 7.85 18.57 -26.69
C SER A 189 7.99 17.23 -25.97
N PHE A 190 8.05 16.13 -26.72
CA PHE A 190 8.32 14.79 -26.18
C PHE A 190 9.71 14.72 -25.52
N LEU A 191 10.75 15.21 -26.19
CA LEU A 191 12.11 15.24 -25.65
C LEU A 191 12.22 16.11 -24.39
N ILE A 192 11.51 17.25 -24.32
CA ILE A 192 11.44 18.08 -23.11
C ILE A 192 10.74 17.32 -21.98
N ASN A 193 9.56 16.72 -22.20
CA ASN A 193 8.85 15.99 -21.16
C ASN A 193 9.67 14.79 -20.65
N LEU A 194 10.25 14.00 -21.55
CA LEU A 194 11.13 12.89 -21.21
C LEU A 194 12.36 13.34 -20.41
N MET A 195 13.00 14.45 -20.82
CA MET A 195 14.10 15.05 -20.06
C MET A 195 13.66 15.56 -18.68
N THR A 196 12.46 16.14 -18.57
CA THR A 196 11.89 16.60 -17.30
C THR A 196 11.67 15.42 -16.35
N ILE A 197 11.11 14.31 -16.82
CA ILE A 197 10.92 13.09 -16.02
C ILE A 197 12.29 12.52 -15.60
N ILE A 198 13.22 12.34 -16.53
CA ILE A 198 14.56 11.80 -16.23
C ILE A 198 15.32 12.69 -15.24
N MET A 199 15.32 14.01 -15.43
CA MET A 199 15.99 14.96 -14.54
C MET A 199 15.33 15.00 -13.17
N THR A 200 14.00 15.03 -13.09
CA THR A 200 13.25 15.01 -11.82
C THR A 200 13.53 13.72 -11.05
N THR A 201 13.50 12.58 -11.74
CA THR A 201 13.86 11.27 -11.18
C THR A 201 15.30 11.26 -10.64
N TYR A 202 16.25 11.77 -11.43
CA TYR A 202 17.65 11.89 -11.03
C TYR A 202 17.81 12.78 -9.79
N TYR A 203 17.19 13.96 -9.76
CA TYR A 203 17.26 14.86 -8.61
C TYR A 203 16.64 14.25 -7.35
N ILE A 204 15.47 13.60 -7.44
CA ILE A 204 14.84 12.91 -6.30
C ILE A 204 15.75 11.79 -5.79
N SER A 205 16.21 10.89 -6.69
CA SER A 205 17.06 9.76 -6.35
C SER A 205 18.41 10.20 -5.76
N ALA A 206 19.09 11.16 -6.38
CA ALA A 206 20.37 11.68 -5.89
C ALA A 206 20.25 12.50 -4.59
N ALA A 207 19.16 13.27 -4.42
CA ALA A 207 18.96 14.14 -3.26
C ALA A 207 18.31 13.46 -2.05
N GLY A 208 17.91 12.19 -2.13
CA GLY A 208 17.24 11.44 -1.04
C GLY A 208 17.71 11.74 0.39
N PRO A 209 19.03 11.74 0.72
CA PRO A 209 19.53 12.04 2.06
C PRO A 209 19.38 13.52 2.45
N LYS A 210 19.44 14.43 1.48
CA LYS A 210 19.19 15.87 1.69
C LYS A 210 17.71 16.12 1.96
N LEU A 211 16.83 15.49 1.18
CA LEU A 211 15.38 15.59 1.33
C LEU A 211 14.93 15.01 2.68
N ARG A 212 15.45 13.84 3.07
CA ARG A 212 15.21 13.24 4.39
C ARG A 212 15.66 14.15 5.55
N ARG A 213 16.81 14.82 5.43
CA ARG A 213 17.30 15.80 6.42
C ARG A 213 16.42 17.06 6.47
N ALA A 214 16.02 17.59 5.32
CA ALA A 214 15.14 18.76 5.26
C ALA A 214 13.78 18.49 5.94
N ALA A 215 13.18 17.31 5.70
CA ALA A 215 11.95 16.91 6.38
C ALA A 215 12.13 16.80 7.91
N CYS A 216 13.28 16.30 8.39
CA CYS A 216 13.56 16.22 9.83
C CYS A 216 13.69 17.60 10.50
N GLN A 217 14.06 18.66 9.77
CA GLN A 217 14.21 20.01 10.33
C GLN A 217 12.88 20.63 10.79
N TRP A 218 11.74 20.13 10.30
CA TRP A 218 10.41 20.58 10.73
C TRP A 218 9.85 19.79 11.92
N MET A 219 10.64 18.87 12.49
CA MET A 219 10.20 17.96 13.55
C MET A 219 11.05 18.10 14.81
N ALA A 220 10.42 18.00 15.99
CA ALA A 220 11.13 17.95 17.26
C ALA A 220 12.08 16.74 17.35
N PRO A 221 13.23 16.82 18.05
CA PRO A 221 14.26 15.76 18.06
C PRO A 221 13.74 14.36 18.40
N ALA A 222 12.82 14.25 19.37
CA ALA A 222 12.21 12.97 19.74
C ALA A 222 11.39 12.32 18.60
N ALA A 223 10.77 13.12 17.74
CA ALA A 223 10.00 12.63 16.59
C ALA A 223 10.88 12.28 15.38
N GLN A 224 12.04 12.93 15.23
CA GLN A 224 12.96 12.69 14.10
C GLN A 224 13.38 11.22 13.99
N ARG A 225 13.67 10.54 15.11
CA ARG A 225 14.09 9.13 15.09
C ARG A 225 12.98 8.18 14.62
N ARG A 226 11.74 8.40 15.07
CA ARG A 226 10.54 7.65 14.60
C ARG A 226 10.28 7.91 13.11
N PHE A 227 10.37 9.18 12.68
CA PHE A 227 10.24 9.57 11.28
C PHE A 227 11.31 8.92 10.38
N LEU A 228 12.57 8.94 10.78
CA LEU A 228 13.67 8.31 10.02
C LEU A 228 13.48 6.80 9.87
N PHE A 229 12.99 6.12 10.90
CA PHE A 229 12.63 4.70 10.84
C PHE A 229 11.48 4.47 9.84
N VAL A 230 10.33 5.13 10.02
CA VAL A 230 9.18 5.04 9.11
C VAL A 230 9.57 5.32 7.67
N TRP A 231 10.31 6.40 7.42
CA TRP A 231 10.80 6.78 6.10
C TRP A 231 11.63 5.66 5.48
N THR A 232 12.62 5.14 6.21
CA THR A 232 13.56 4.14 5.68
C THR A 232 12.87 2.80 5.44
N VAL A 233 11.94 2.41 6.31
CA VAL A 233 11.18 1.16 6.22
C VAL A 233 10.12 1.22 5.11
N SER A 234 9.38 2.33 4.97
CA SER A 234 8.47 2.57 3.83
C SER A 234 9.25 2.62 2.52
N GLN A 235 10.30 3.44 2.43
CA GLN A 235 11.13 3.55 1.24
C GLN A 235 11.71 2.20 0.82
N SER A 236 12.21 1.38 1.76
CA SER A 236 12.74 0.04 1.46
C SER A 236 11.65 -0.94 1.00
N GLN A 237 10.43 -0.88 1.55
CA GLN A 237 9.33 -1.75 1.13
C GLN A 237 8.85 -1.39 -0.27
N ILE A 238 8.54 -0.12 -0.54
CA ILE A 238 8.06 0.33 -1.86
C ILE A 238 9.10 0.01 -2.95
N SER A 239 10.36 0.36 -2.71
CA SER A 239 11.44 0.13 -3.68
C SER A 239 11.65 -1.36 -3.97
N SER A 240 11.67 -2.21 -2.94
CA SER A 240 11.79 -3.67 -3.11
C SER A 240 10.58 -4.24 -3.84
N PHE A 241 9.35 -3.82 -3.48
CA PHE A 241 8.12 -4.26 -4.13
C PHE A 241 8.09 -3.90 -5.63
N LEU A 242 8.36 -2.64 -5.98
CA LEU A 242 8.38 -2.19 -7.38
C LEU A 242 9.43 -2.95 -8.20
N PHE A 243 10.63 -3.14 -7.64
CA PHE A 243 11.72 -3.87 -8.28
C PHE A 243 11.38 -5.37 -8.46
N SER A 244 10.81 -6.02 -7.44
CA SER A 244 10.36 -7.41 -7.52
C SER A 244 9.26 -7.60 -8.57
N ARG A 245 8.24 -6.72 -8.58
CA ARG A 245 7.16 -6.74 -9.58
C ARG A 245 7.67 -6.48 -11.01
N ALA A 246 8.63 -5.56 -11.19
CA ALA A 246 9.24 -5.31 -12.49
C ALA A 246 10.01 -6.52 -13.05
N ILE A 247 10.77 -7.23 -12.19
CA ILE A 247 11.46 -8.46 -12.60
C ILE A 247 10.46 -9.57 -12.92
N LEU A 248 9.45 -9.79 -12.06
CA LEU A 248 8.40 -10.78 -12.30
C LEU A 248 7.62 -10.49 -13.59
N ALA A 249 7.36 -9.22 -13.90
CA ALA A 249 6.66 -8.80 -15.12
C ALA A 249 7.49 -9.08 -16.37
N LEU A 250 8.80 -8.83 -16.30
CA LEU A 250 9.74 -9.14 -17.37
C LEU A 250 9.88 -10.66 -17.59
N LEU A 251 9.95 -11.45 -16.51
CA LEU A 251 9.97 -12.91 -16.60
C LEU A 251 8.67 -13.45 -17.21
N ASN A 252 7.50 -12.98 -16.73
CA ASN A 252 6.21 -13.40 -17.26
C ASN A 252 6.08 -13.03 -18.75
N ALA A 253 6.39 -11.79 -19.13
CA ALA A 253 6.38 -11.37 -20.53
C ALA A 253 7.36 -12.17 -21.40
N PHE A 254 8.54 -12.54 -20.87
CA PHE A 254 9.51 -13.37 -21.58
C PHE A 254 8.99 -14.81 -21.81
N PHE A 255 8.57 -15.49 -20.75
CA PHE A 255 8.10 -16.88 -20.84
C PHE A 255 6.77 -16.99 -21.60
N THR A 256 5.82 -16.08 -21.38
CA THR A 256 4.57 -15.99 -22.16
C THR A 256 4.85 -15.67 -23.63
N GLY A 257 5.80 -14.78 -23.93
CA GLY A 257 6.22 -14.47 -25.29
C GLY A 257 6.76 -15.69 -26.03
N ILE A 258 7.62 -16.48 -25.37
CA ILE A 258 8.13 -17.76 -25.90
C ILE A 258 6.97 -18.74 -26.14
N CYS A 259 6.04 -18.91 -25.19
CA CYS A 259 4.90 -19.81 -25.35
C CYS A 259 4.03 -19.44 -26.56
N LEU A 260 3.66 -18.17 -26.69
CA LEU A 260 2.84 -17.67 -27.80
C LEU A 260 3.57 -17.80 -29.14
N MET A 261 4.88 -17.54 -29.17
CA MET A 261 5.72 -17.72 -30.36
C MET A 261 5.81 -19.20 -30.79
N LEU A 262 6.01 -20.13 -29.86
CA LEU A 262 6.06 -21.57 -30.15
C LEU A 262 4.70 -22.10 -30.65
N LEU A 263 3.60 -21.62 -30.06
CA LEU A 263 2.24 -21.97 -30.49
C LEU A 263 1.78 -21.22 -31.75
N HIS A 264 2.64 -20.38 -32.34
CA HIS A 264 2.36 -19.58 -33.54
C HIS A 264 1.15 -18.64 -33.39
N VAL A 265 0.86 -18.20 -32.15
CA VAL A 265 -0.21 -17.24 -31.87
C VAL A 265 0.21 -15.86 -32.40
N PRO A 266 -0.62 -15.18 -33.20
CA PRO A 266 -0.30 -13.84 -33.68
C PRO A 266 -0.22 -12.85 -32.51
N TYR A 267 0.48 -11.74 -32.74
CA TYR A 267 0.60 -10.65 -31.75
C TYR A 267 1.26 -11.08 -30.42
N TRP A 268 2.10 -12.13 -30.44
CA TRP A 268 2.78 -12.69 -29.28
C TRP A 268 3.50 -11.65 -28.42
N LEU A 269 4.10 -10.62 -29.04
CA LEU A 269 4.90 -9.61 -28.33
C LEU A 269 4.04 -8.66 -27.49
N PRO A 270 3.04 -7.93 -28.04
CA PRO A 270 2.16 -7.10 -27.23
C PRO A 270 1.28 -7.91 -26.28
N LEU A 271 0.81 -9.11 -26.67
CA LEU A 271 0.03 -9.97 -25.77
C LEU A 271 0.85 -10.43 -24.56
N ALA A 272 2.11 -10.79 -24.74
CA ALA A 272 2.97 -11.19 -23.63
C ALA A 272 3.39 -10.00 -22.75
N LEU A 273 3.69 -8.84 -23.32
CA LEU A 273 3.95 -7.61 -22.56
C LEU A 273 2.73 -7.19 -21.74
N PHE A 274 1.53 -7.23 -22.33
CA PHE A 274 0.27 -6.99 -21.64
C PHE A 274 0.08 -7.98 -20.48
N CYS A 275 0.20 -9.29 -20.75
CA CYS A 275 0.08 -10.34 -19.73
C CYS A 275 1.06 -10.11 -18.57
N GLY A 276 2.34 -9.89 -18.85
CA GLY A 276 3.37 -9.70 -17.83
C GLY A 276 3.16 -8.44 -16.97
N VAL A 277 2.77 -7.30 -17.57
CA VAL A 277 2.51 -6.06 -16.83
C VAL A 277 1.23 -6.17 -16.01
N VAL A 278 0.13 -6.62 -16.62
CA VAL A 278 -1.18 -6.70 -15.97
C VAL A 278 -1.19 -7.73 -14.84
N SER A 279 -0.53 -8.89 -15.04
CA SER A 279 -0.39 -9.95 -14.02
C SER A 279 0.31 -9.47 -12.75
N GLN A 280 1.25 -8.53 -12.86
CA GLN A 280 2.08 -8.11 -11.73
C GLN A 280 1.63 -6.82 -11.05
N PHE A 281 0.98 -5.91 -11.79
CA PHE A 281 0.58 -4.61 -11.26
C PHE A 281 -0.91 -4.51 -10.91
N ILE A 282 -1.74 -5.51 -11.25
CA ILE A 282 -3.13 -5.61 -10.77
C ILE A 282 -3.24 -6.76 -9.76
N PRO A 283 -3.35 -6.49 -8.45
CA PRO A 283 -3.47 -7.53 -7.43
C PRO A 283 -4.76 -8.35 -7.59
N MET A 284 -4.71 -9.64 -7.21
CA MET A 284 -5.79 -10.64 -7.28
C MET A 284 -6.32 -10.97 -8.68
N LEU A 285 -6.58 -9.96 -9.52
CA LEU A 285 -7.21 -10.10 -10.84
C LEU A 285 -6.21 -10.09 -12.00
N GLY A 286 -4.97 -9.66 -11.78
CA GLY A 286 -3.98 -9.45 -12.83
C GLY A 286 -3.73 -10.65 -13.70
N THR A 287 -3.47 -11.84 -13.14
CA THR A 287 -3.22 -13.04 -13.95
C THR A 287 -4.43 -13.45 -14.77
N TYR A 288 -5.65 -13.29 -14.22
CA TYR A 288 -6.88 -13.61 -14.94
C TYR A 288 -7.14 -12.65 -16.09
N ILE A 289 -7.02 -11.34 -15.87
CA ILE A 289 -7.23 -10.31 -16.92
C ILE A 289 -6.09 -10.35 -17.95
N GLY A 290 -4.84 -10.40 -17.48
CA GLY A 290 -3.64 -10.44 -18.31
C GLY A 290 -3.54 -11.70 -19.15
N GLY A 291 -3.95 -12.85 -18.60
CA GLY A 291 -3.99 -14.14 -19.30
C GLY A 291 -5.22 -14.36 -20.18
N ALA A 292 -6.34 -13.66 -19.93
CA ALA A 292 -7.54 -13.75 -20.76
C ALA A 292 -7.28 -13.31 -22.21
N LEU A 293 -6.63 -12.16 -22.43
CA LEU A 293 -6.36 -11.65 -23.79
C LEU A 293 -5.56 -12.64 -24.66
N PRO A 294 -4.41 -13.16 -24.20
CA PRO A 294 -3.65 -14.17 -24.94
C PRO A 294 -4.44 -15.45 -25.24
N VAL A 295 -5.24 -15.96 -24.30
CA VAL A 295 -6.08 -17.15 -24.51
C VAL A 295 -7.18 -16.86 -25.54
N LEU A 296 -7.79 -15.68 -25.49
CA LEU A 296 -8.87 -15.27 -26.41
C LEU A 296 -8.37 -15.14 -27.86
N PHE A 297 -7.20 -14.53 -28.05
CA PHE A 297 -6.57 -14.44 -29.37
C PHE A 297 -6.02 -15.78 -29.86
N ALA A 298 -5.47 -16.62 -28.97
CA ALA A 298 -5.08 -17.99 -29.33
C ALA A 298 -6.29 -18.81 -29.80
N TRP A 299 -7.46 -18.64 -29.18
CA TRP A 299 -8.70 -19.27 -29.63
C TRP A 299 -9.13 -18.74 -31.00
N GLY A 300 -9.30 -17.42 -31.13
CA GLY A 300 -9.86 -16.81 -32.35
C GLY A 300 -8.94 -16.84 -33.57
N SER A 301 -7.63 -17.02 -33.40
CA SER A 301 -6.67 -17.08 -34.51
C SER A 301 -6.12 -18.48 -34.80
N CYS A 302 -6.07 -19.38 -33.81
CA CYS A 302 -5.42 -20.69 -33.95
C CYS A 302 -6.35 -21.87 -33.64
N GLY A 303 -7.45 -21.65 -32.91
CA GLY A 303 -8.42 -22.67 -32.53
C GLY A 303 -8.39 -23.04 -31.04
N LEU A 304 -9.38 -23.82 -30.62
CA LEU A 304 -9.60 -24.18 -29.20
C LEU A 304 -8.40 -24.91 -28.57
N TRP A 305 -7.68 -25.74 -29.32
CA TRP A 305 -6.58 -26.53 -28.77
C TRP A 305 -5.40 -25.64 -28.33
N GLN A 306 -5.05 -24.64 -29.14
CA GLN A 306 -4.01 -23.66 -28.83
C GLN A 306 -4.44 -22.76 -27.68
N ALA A 307 -5.72 -22.37 -27.59
CA ALA A 307 -6.25 -21.64 -26.45
C ALA A 307 -6.10 -22.41 -25.13
N VAL A 308 -6.46 -23.70 -25.14
CA VAL A 308 -6.28 -24.60 -23.98
C VAL A 308 -4.79 -24.76 -23.65
N ALA A 309 -3.91 -24.88 -24.65
CA ALA A 309 -2.47 -24.96 -24.42
C ALA A 309 -1.90 -23.68 -23.78
N VAL A 310 -2.32 -22.49 -24.23
CA VAL A 310 -1.95 -21.20 -23.61
C VAL A 310 -2.50 -21.10 -22.19
N LEU A 311 -3.75 -21.50 -21.95
CA LEU A 311 -4.36 -21.48 -20.62
C LEU A 311 -3.62 -22.41 -19.64
N VAL A 312 -3.33 -23.65 -20.05
CA VAL A 312 -2.55 -24.61 -19.26
C VAL A 312 -1.15 -24.07 -18.98
N PHE A 313 -0.49 -23.48 -19.98
CA PHE A 313 0.80 -22.81 -19.78
C PHE A 313 0.73 -21.69 -18.74
N ILE A 314 -0.27 -20.79 -18.83
CA ILE A 314 -0.42 -19.68 -17.87
C ILE A 314 -0.66 -20.23 -16.45
N CYS A 315 -1.50 -21.26 -16.30
CA CYS A 315 -1.72 -21.92 -15.00
C CYS A 315 -0.43 -22.54 -14.44
N VAL A 316 0.35 -23.27 -15.25
CA VAL A 316 1.62 -23.86 -14.84
C VAL A 316 2.65 -22.78 -14.51
N TYR A 317 2.75 -21.74 -15.34
CA TYR A 317 3.62 -20.59 -15.12
C TYR A 317 3.28 -19.87 -13.81
N GLN A 318 2.00 -19.65 -13.49
CA GLN A 318 1.59 -19.03 -12.23
C GLN A 318 2.02 -19.87 -11.01
N GLN A 319 1.99 -21.21 -11.09
CA GLN A 319 2.49 -22.06 -10.01
C GLN A 319 4.01 -22.01 -9.88
N ILE A 320 4.74 -22.02 -11.00
CA ILE A 320 6.21 -21.81 -11.01
C ILE A 320 6.55 -20.44 -10.41
N GLU A 321 5.78 -19.41 -10.74
CA GLU A 321 5.97 -18.08 -10.19
C GLU A 321 5.74 -18.07 -8.68
N ASN A 322 4.58 -18.55 -8.22
CA ASN A 322 4.20 -18.59 -6.81
C ASN A 322 5.20 -19.39 -5.95
N LEU A 323 5.68 -20.54 -6.46
CA LEU A 323 6.52 -21.48 -5.70
C LEU A 323 8.03 -21.19 -5.82
N ILE A 324 8.50 -20.58 -6.91
CA ILE A 324 9.94 -20.44 -7.19
C ILE A 324 10.34 -18.97 -7.39
N PHE A 325 9.67 -18.21 -8.24
CA PHE A 325 10.11 -16.85 -8.58
C PHE A 325 9.74 -15.83 -7.50
N ALA A 326 8.48 -15.82 -7.05
CA ALA A 326 7.98 -14.94 -6.01
C ALA A 326 8.81 -15.02 -4.71
N PRO A 327 9.08 -16.20 -4.09
CA PRO A 327 9.88 -16.25 -2.87
C PRO A 327 11.36 -15.90 -3.10
N LYS A 328 11.94 -16.19 -4.27
CA LYS A 328 13.34 -15.85 -4.57
C LYS A 328 13.56 -14.37 -4.84
N ILE A 329 12.60 -13.70 -5.48
CA ILE A 329 12.71 -12.29 -5.92
C ILE A 329 12.11 -11.33 -4.88
N SER A 330 11.04 -11.74 -4.18
CA SER A 330 10.29 -10.92 -3.22
C SER A 330 10.65 -11.24 -1.76
N GLN A 331 11.94 -11.48 -1.46
CA GLN A 331 12.45 -11.81 -0.11
C GLN A 331 12.18 -10.75 0.97
N ARG A 332 11.71 -9.55 0.57
CA ARG A 332 11.23 -8.48 1.46
C ARG A 332 9.72 -8.34 1.29
N THR A 333 8.98 -9.34 1.75
CA THR A 333 7.51 -9.38 1.64
C THR A 333 6.88 -8.19 2.35
N MET A 334 5.91 -7.56 1.68
CA MET A 334 5.10 -6.50 2.24
C MET A 334 3.88 -7.15 2.90
N ASP A 335 3.94 -7.29 4.23
CA ASP A 335 2.97 -8.04 5.05
C ASP A 335 1.66 -7.26 5.23
N VAL A 336 0.88 -7.17 4.14
CA VAL A 336 -0.42 -6.51 4.04
C VAL A 336 -1.49 -7.60 3.95
N ASN A 337 -2.55 -7.50 4.75
CA ASN A 337 -3.71 -8.39 4.64
C ASN A 337 -4.38 -8.24 3.26
N ASP A 338 -4.61 -9.35 2.55
CA ASP A 338 -5.13 -9.37 1.18
C ASP A 338 -6.48 -8.64 1.02
N ALA A 339 -7.36 -8.69 2.02
CA ALA A 339 -8.62 -7.97 2.00
C ALA A 339 -8.42 -6.44 2.08
N VAL A 340 -7.44 -5.99 2.88
CA VAL A 340 -7.06 -4.56 2.97
C VAL A 340 -6.41 -4.10 1.67
N ALA A 341 -5.54 -4.93 1.08
CA ALA A 341 -4.95 -4.67 -0.23
C ALA A 341 -6.03 -4.53 -1.32
N PHE A 342 -6.97 -5.47 -1.40
CA PHE A 342 -8.06 -5.47 -2.38
C PHE A 342 -8.98 -4.24 -2.23
N LEU A 343 -9.46 -3.96 -1.02
CA LEU A 343 -10.31 -2.78 -0.76
C LEU A 343 -9.58 -1.46 -1.07
N ALA A 344 -8.29 -1.37 -0.77
CA ALA A 344 -7.51 -0.20 -1.12
C ALA A 344 -7.29 -0.04 -2.63
N VAL A 345 -7.05 -1.14 -3.37
CA VAL A 345 -6.99 -1.09 -4.84
C VAL A 345 -8.30 -0.53 -5.40
N LEU A 346 -9.46 -1.01 -4.94
CA LEU A 346 -10.76 -0.48 -5.37
C LEU A 346 -10.93 1.01 -5.03
N ALA A 347 -10.63 1.40 -3.78
CA ALA A 347 -10.78 2.78 -3.32
C ALA A 347 -9.87 3.76 -4.09
N PHE A 348 -8.58 3.44 -4.26
CA PHE A 348 -7.67 4.27 -5.02
C PHE A 348 -7.97 4.26 -6.52
N THR A 349 -8.46 3.15 -7.09
CA THR A 349 -8.93 3.09 -8.48
C THR A 349 -10.10 4.05 -8.70
N SER A 350 -11.05 4.12 -7.76
CA SER A 350 -12.17 5.06 -7.83
C SER A 350 -11.77 6.53 -7.68
N LEU A 351 -10.62 6.83 -7.06
CA LEU A 351 -10.14 8.20 -6.81
C LEU A 351 -9.18 8.71 -7.90
N PHE A 352 -8.29 7.85 -8.40
CA PHE A 352 -7.18 8.22 -9.29
C PHE A 352 -7.06 7.30 -10.52
N GLY A 353 -8.11 6.52 -10.84
CA GLY A 353 -8.12 5.61 -11.99
C GLY A 353 -7.05 4.51 -11.93
N ALA A 354 -6.55 4.10 -13.10
CA ALA A 354 -5.51 3.08 -13.21
C ALA A 354 -4.22 3.44 -12.45
N LEU A 355 -3.89 4.74 -12.36
CA LEU A 355 -2.75 5.22 -11.58
C LEU A 355 -2.98 4.97 -10.08
N GLY A 356 -4.19 5.19 -9.59
CA GLY A 356 -4.60 4.82 -8.23
C GLY A 356 -4.47 3.33 -7.94
N ALA A 357 -4.93 2.46 -8.84
CA ALA A 357 -4.81 1.01 -8.71
C ALA A 357 -3.35 0.56 -8.45
N PHE A 358 -2.43 1.11 -9.26
CA PHE A 358 -0.98 0.87 -9.16
C PHE A 358 -0.36 1.43 -7.86
N LEU A 359 -0.80 2.61 -7.41
CA LEU A 359 -0.30 3.23 -6.18
C LEU A 359 -0.81 2.58 -4.89
N ALA A 360 -1.95 1.90 -4.93
CA ALA A 360 -2.67 1.44 -3.73
C ALA A 360 -1.78 0.64 -2.76
N LEU A 361 -1.10 -0.40 -3.25
CA LEU A 361 -0.25 -1.27 -2.42
C LEU A 361 0.91 -0.51 -1.74
N PRO A 362 1.79 0.22 -2.46
CA PRO A 362 2.81 1.09 -1.87
C PRO A 362 2.29 2.07 -0.80
N VAL A 363 1.12 2.67 -1.04
CA VAL A 363 0.52 3.64 -0.11
C VAL A 363 -0.01 2.94 1.13
N VAL A 364 -0.74 1.82 0.99
CA VAL A 364 -1.27 1.03 2.11
C VAL A 364 -0.16 0.57 3.05
N ALA A 365 0.94 0.01 2.54
CA ALA A 365 2.02 -0.45 3.40
C ALA A 365 2.78 0.71 4.09
N SER A 366 2.84 1.88 3.44
CA SER A 366 3.39 3.08 4.06
C SER A 366 2.50 3.56 5.21
N VAL A 367 1.18 3.58 5.01
CA VAL A 367 0.19 3.87 6.05
C VAL A 367 0.25 2.83 7.18
N GLN A 368 0.31 1.53 6.87
CA GLN A 368 0.45 0.45 7.85
C GLN A 368 1.76 0.55 8.63
N THR A 369 2.86 0.96 7.99
CA THR A 369 4.16 1.21 8.66
C THR A 369 4.07 2.40 9.62
N ILE A 370 3.37 3.47 9.23
CA ILE A 370 3.07 4.61 10.12
C ILE A 370 2.25 4.13 11.32
N PHE A 371 1.09 3.48 11.09
CA PHE A 371 0.25 2.95 12.16
C PHE A 371 1.02 2.01 13.10
N ARG A 372 1.79 1.05 12.57
CA ARG A 372 2.60 0.12 13.37
C ARG A 372 3.69 0.81 14.21
N THR A 373 4.15 2.00 13.81
CA THR A 373 5.17 2.77 14.55
C THR A 373 4.57 3.71 15.60
N TYR A 374 3.33 4.18 15.40
CA TYR A 374 2.65 5.08 16.34
C TYR A 374 1.68 4.36 17.30
N THR A 375 1.18 3.17 16.96
CA THR A 375 0.33 2.36 17.84
C THR A 375 1.18 1.50 18.76
N LYS A 376 1.10 1.75 20.08
CA LYS A 376 1.69 0.87 21.11
C LYS A 376 0.98 -0.49 21.03
N ARG A 377 1.68 -1.53 20.56
CA ARG A 377 1.18 -2.92 20.67
C ARG A 377 1.31 -3.32 22.13
N TYR A 378 0.18 -3.59 22.77
CA TYR A 378 0.14 -4.29 24.04
C TYR A 378 0.36 -5.80 23.77
N GLU A 379 1.01 -6.49 24.68
CA GLU A 379 1.04 -7.96 24.64
C GLU A 379 -0.40 -8.47 24.77
N LEU A 380 -0.80 -9.40 23.91
CA LEU A 380 -2.12 -10.01 24.00
C LEU A 380 -2.12 -10.96 25.19
N VAL A 381 -3.24 -11.00 25.91
CA VAL A 381 -3.45 -12.02 26.95
C VAL A 381 -3.68 -13.34 26.24
N ASP A 382 -2.78 -14.31 26.44
CA ASP A 382 -2.95 -15.69 25.99
C ASP A 382 -4.23 -16.26 26.63
N SER A 383 -5.30 -16.25 25.84
CA SER A 383 -6.64 -16.66 26.25
C SER A 383 -7.13 -17.73 25.29
N PRO A 384 -7.55 -18.92 25.78
CA PRO A 384 -8.08 -19.98 24.93
C PRO A 384 -9.44 -19.64 24.27
N LEU A 385 -9.90 -18.39 24.41
CA LEU A 385 -11.03 -17.80 23.68
C LEU A 385 -10.61 -17.01 22.43
N MET A 386 -9.30 -16.81 22.20
CA MET A 386 -8.76 -16.19 20.98
C MET A 386 -8.31 -17.20 19.93
N ASP A 387 -8.09 -18.46 20.33
CA ASP A 387 -7.76 -19.56 19.42
C ASP A 387 -9.04 -20.27 18.94
N ASP A 388 -9.02 -20.73 17.68
CA ASP A 388 -10.06 -21.63 17.17
C ASP A 388 -10.04 -22.97 17.94
N PRO A 389 -11.20 -23.62 18.16
CA PRO A 389 -11.27 -24.88 18.89
C PRO A 389 -10.45 -25.96 18.17
N VAL A 390 -9.47 -26.52 18.88
CA VAL A 390 -8.56 -27.54 18.32
C VAL A 390 -9.38 -28.76 17.87
N PRO A 391 -9.33 -29.16 16.59
CA PRO A 391 -10.17 -30.24 16.09
C PRO A 391 -9.72 -31.58 16.67
N GLU A 392 -10.65 -32.31 17.33
CA GLU A 392 -10.37 -33.63 17.94
C GLU A 392 -9.81 -34.68 16.95
N LYS A 393 -10.06 -34.50 15.65
CA LYS A 393 -9.52 -35.33 14.58
C LYS A 393 -9.07 -34.47 13.41
N LYS A 394 -7.80 -34.61 13.02
CA LYS A 394 -7.32 -34.07 11.75
C LYS A 394 -8.09 -34.72 10.59
N SER A 395 -8.49 -33.93 9.61
CA SER A 395 -9.06 -34.48 8.37
C SER A 395 -7.98 -35.26 7.61
N LYS A 396 -8.35 -36.38 6.98
CA LYS A 396 -7.41 -37.19 6.17
C LYS A 396 -6.74 -36.39 5.04
N LEU A 397 -7.35 -35.29 4.59
CA LEU A 397 -6.76 -34.36 3.63
C LEU A 397 -5.63 -33.51 4.26
N VAL A 398 -5.78 -33.13 5.53
CA VAL A 398 -4.73 -32.43 6.29
C VAL A 398 -3.59 -33.38 6.62
N GLU A 399 -3.90 -34.61 7.04
CA GLU A 399 -2.90 -35.66 7.30
C GLU A 399 -2.09 -36.01 6.03
N GLY A 400 -2.76 -36.15 4.88
CA GLY A 400 -2.08 -36.35 3.59
C GLY A 400 -1.23 -35.15 3.14
N ALA A 401 -1.66 -33.92 3.43
CA ALA A 401 -0.88 -32.71 3.17
C ALA A 401 0.33 -32.56 4.11
N GLU A 402 0.19 -32.95 5.38
CA GLU A 402 1.29 -32.97 6.36
C GLU A 402 2.38 -33.95 5.91
N VAL A 403 2.03 -35.19 5.55
CA VAL A 403 2.99 -36.20 5.05
C VAL A 403 3.70 -35.73 3.77
N LEU A 404 2.99 -35.05 2.86
CA LEU A 404 3.60 -34.46 1.66
C LEU A 404 4.54 -33.29 2.01
N SER A 405 4.17 -32.44 2.96
CA SER A 405 4.99 -31.31 3.40
C SER A 405 6.24 -31.74 4.19
N GLU A 406 6.15 -32.84 4.94
CA GLU A 406 7.27 -33.47 5.65
C GLU A 406 8.27 -34.09 4.65
N HIS A 407 7.78 -34.75 3.60
CA HIS A 407 8.62 -35.21 2.49
C HIS A 407 9.33 -34.06 1.76
N LEU A 408 8.67 -32.90 1.61
CA LEU A 408 9.28 -31.70 1.04
C LEU A 408 10.27 -31.00 1.99
N HIS A 409 10.08 -31.09 3.31
CA HIS A 409 11.01 -30.55 4.30
C HIS A 409 12.31 -31.37 4.43
N ASN A 410 12.26 -32.68 4.16
CA ASN A 410 13.44 -33.56 4.14
C ASN A 410 14.34 -33.40 2.88
N MET A 411 14.27 -32.26 2.18
CA MET A 411 15.26 -31.92 1.15
C MET A 411 16.67 -31.77 1.77
N PRO A 412 17.73 -32.33 1.15
CA PRO A 412 19.07 -32.25 1.69
C PRO A 412 19.53 -30.79 1.83
N ARG A 413 20.25 -30.52 2.92
CA ARG A 413 20.68 -29.19 3.40
C ARG A 413 21.38 -28.29 2.36
N ALA A 414 21.83 -28.85 1.24
CA ALA A 414 22.37 -28.12 0.09
C ALA A 414 21.33 -27.28 -0.67
N VAL A 415 20.03 -27.55 -0.52
CA VAL A 415 18.93 -26.80 -1.16
C VAL A 415 18.37 -25.68 -0.26
N GLN A 416 18.68 -25.69 1.04
CA GLN A 416 18.40 -24.59 1.96
C GLN A 416 19.35 -23.39 1.72
N GLY A 417 19.12 -22.66 0.63
CA GLY A 417 19.86 -21.46 0.30
C GLY A 417 19.56 -20.31 1.28
N SER A 418 20.42 -20.14 2.30
CA SER A 418 20.65 -18.92 3.10
C SER A 418 19.42 -18.16 3.67
N SER A 419 18.24 -18.77 3.75
CA SER A 419 17.00 -18.10 4.22
C SER A 419 16.98 -17.81 5.73
N ALA A 420 17.84 -18.46 6.50
CA ALA A 420 18.04 -18.20 7.93
C ALA A 420 18.83 -16.90 8.21
N HIS A 421 19.27 -16.17 7.18
CA HIS A 421 19.84 -14.83 7.30
C HIS A 421 19.06 -13.87 6.41
N VAL A 422 17.98 -13.28 6.95
CA VAL A 422 17.45 -12.03 6.41
C VAL A 422 18.47 -10.94 6.75
N PRO A 423 19.16 -10.31 5.78
CA PRO A 423 20.07 -9.21 6.07
C PRO A 423 19.23 -7.96 6.38
N ILE A 424 18.81 -7.86 7.64
CA ILE A 424 18.38 -6.60 8.24
C ILE A 424 19.56 -5.63 8.05
N PRO A 425 19.40 -4.51 7.32
CA PRO A 425 20.49 -3.54 7.18
C PRO A 425 20.96 -3.09 8.56
N ASP A 426 22.28 -2.95 8.77
CA ASP A 426 22.82 -2.63 10.10
C ASP A 426 22.18 -1.37 10.71
N GLU A 427 21.84 -0.38 9.89
CA GLU A 427 21.06 0.81 10.27
C GLU A 427 19.70 0.46 10.88
N VAL A 428 18.96 -0.50 10.29
CA VAL A 428 17.65 -0.95 10.79
C VAL A 428 17.83 -1.77 12.08
N ARG A 429 18.88 -2.59 12.17
CA ARG A 429 19.20 -3.37 13.37
C ARG A 429 19.55 -2.45 14.54
N GLN A 430 20.40 -1.45 14.31
CA GLN A 430 20.75 -0.42 15.29
C GLN A 430 19.53 0.41 15.70
N LEU A 431 18.67 0.81 14.75
CA LEU A 431 17.45 1.52 15.07
C LEU A 431 16.50 0.68 15.94
N GLN A 432 16.36 -0.62 15.65
CA GLN A 432 15.57 -1.56 16.45
C GLN A 432 16.17 -1.78 17.84
N GLU A 433 17.48 -2.03 17.95
CA GLU A 433 18.19 -2.22 19.22
C GLU A 433 18.05 -1.00 20.15
N GLN A 434 18.36 0.22 19.69
CA GLN A 434 18.16 1.41 20.54
C GLN A 434 16.70 1.88 20.60
N ALA A 435 15.74 1.25 19.90
CA ALA A 435 14.31 1.46 20.15
C ALA A 435 13.85 0.59 21.34
N TYR A 436 14.17 -0.71 21.30
CA TYR A 436 13.90 -1.63 22.41
C TYR A 436 14.61 -1.23 23.70
N ASN A 437 15.86 -0.77 23.63
CA ASN A 437 16.57 -0.30 24.82
C ASN A 437 15.94 0.96 25.44
N ILE A 438 15.29 1.83 24.65
CA ILE A 438 14.56 2.99 25.22
C ILE A 438 13.29 2.52 25.91
N THR A 439 12.51 1.60 25.32
CA THR A 439 11.34 1.02 25.99
C THR A 439 11.72 0.39 27.34
N ARG A 440 12.82 -0.37 27.38
CA ARG A 440 13.34 -0.97 28.61
C ARG A 440 13.83 0.07 29.63
N SER A 441 14.34 1.21 29.17
CA SER A 441 14.70 2.34 30.04
C SER A 441 13.48 3.06 30.62
N GLU A 442 12.41 3.25 29.83
CA GLU A 442 11.14 3.81 30.30
C GLU A 442 10.46 2.84 31.29
N GLU A 443 10.42 1.53 31.01
CA GLU A 443 9.93 0.51 31.96
C GLU A 443 10.72 0.49 33.27
N SER A 444 12.04 0.66 33.23
CA SER A 444 12.86 0.72 34.45
C SER A 444 12.65 1.98 35.31
N LEU A 445 11.94 2.99 34.79
CA LEU A 445 11.59 4.20 35.53
C LEU A 445 10.15 4.17 36.07
N GLU A 446 9.26 3.38 35.47
CA GLU A 446 7.88 3.20 35.95
C GLU A 446 7.72 2.01 36.93
N SER A 447 8.70 1.09 37.03
CA SER A 447 8.59 -0.15 37.83
C SER A 447 9.23 -0.13 39.23
N ASP A 448 9.90 0.96 39.64
CA ASP A 448 10.58 1.05 40.94
C ASP A 448 9.63 1.27 42.14
N GLU A 449 8.33 1.50 41.92
CA GLU A 449 7.28 1.46 42.97
C GLU A 449 6.53 0.11 43.01
N THR A 450 7.25 -1.01 43.14
CA THR A 450 6.64 -2.27 43.61
C THR A 450 7.58 -3.05 44.52
N VAL A 451 7.34 -2.96 45.83
CA VAL A 451 8.10 -3.70 46.86
C VAL A 451 7.97 -5.21 46.62
N ALA A 452 9.08 -5.87 46.38
CA ALA A 452 9.12 -7.31 46.12
C ALA A 452 8.67 -8.12 47.34
N ILE A 453 7.58 -8.90 47.19
CA ILE A 453 7.17 -9.91 48.17
C ILE A 453 8.15 -11.09 48.10
N PRO A 454 8.87 -11.45 49.20
CA PRO A 454 9.79 -12.57 49.17
C PRO A 454 9.06 -13.91 48.98
N LYS A 455 9.43 -14.67 47.95
CA LYS A 455 8.72 -15.86 47.43
C LYS A 455 8.71 -17.11 48.35
N HIS A 456 8.97 -16.98 49.66
CA HIS A 456 9.25 -18.13 50.53
C HIS A 456 8.48 -18.18 51.86
N VAL A 457 7.48 -17.31 52.08
CA VAL A 457 6.80 -17.19 53.41
C VAL A 457 5.51 -18.04 53.54
N LEU A 458 5.03 -18.70 52.48
CA LEU A 458 3.80 -19.52 52.49
C LEU A 458 4.02 -21.03 52.43
N ASN A 459 5.09 -21.53 53.06
CA ASN A 459 5.38 -22.97 53.15
C ASN A 459 5.17 -23.56 54.55
N LYS A 460 4.09 -23.15 55.24
CA LYS A 460 3.46 -23.92 56.32
C LYS A 460 2.09 -23.38 56.71
N THR A 461 1.03 -23.93 56.12
CA THR A 461 -0.29 -23.98 56.78
C THR A 461 -1.00 -25.24 56.29
N GLU A 462 -1.28 -26.14 57.23
CA GLU A 462 -1.94 -27.41 56.94
C GLU A 462 -3.35 -27.16 56.37
N ARG A 463 -3.56 -27.55 55.11
CA ARG A 463 -4.93 -27.66 54.58
C ARG A 463 -5.57 -28.93 55.14
N LYS A 464 -6.18 -28.82 56.33
CA LYS A 464 -7.21 -29.77 56.76
C LYS A 464 -8.29 -29.82 55.67
N PRO A 465 -8.61 -30.98 55.09
CA PRO A 465 -9.79 -31.11 54.23
C PRO A 465 -11.04 -30.94 55.10
N LEU A 466 -11.91 -30.00 54.73
CA LEU A 466 -13.24 -29.92 55.33
C LEU A 466 -14.08 -31.08 54.81
N GLN A 467 -14.65 -31.83 55.74
CA GLN A 467 -15.36 -33.07 55.52
C GLN A 467 -16.87 -32.81 55.51
N GLY A 468 -17.55 -33.33 54.49
CA GLY A 468 -19.01 -33.46 54.45
C GLY A 468 -19.78 -32.27 53.85
N LEU A 469 -20.35 -32.48 52.68
CA LEU A 469 -21.81 -32.50 52.53
C LEU A 469 -22.16 -33.41 51.34
N GLU A 470 -22.85 -34.50 51.64
CA GLU A 470 -23.22 -35.58 50.74
C GLU A 470 -24.74 -35.70 50.74
N SER A 471 -25.36 -35.65 49.55
CA SER A 471 -26.78 -35.94 49.28
C SER A 471 -26.96 -35.94 47.76
N GLU A 472 -26.77 -37.08 47.09
CA GLU A 472 -27.80 -38.10 46.79
C GLU A 472 -28.89 -37.68 45.79
N ASN A 473 -28.74 -38.16 44.56
CA ASN A 473 -29.77 -38.86 43.74
C ASN A 473 -29.13 -39.12 42.35
N THR A 474 -28.67 -40.33 41.98
CA THR A 474 -29.33 -41.65 41.91
C THR A 474 -30.20 -41.83 40.66
N SER A 475 -29.60 -42.42 39.62
CA SER A 475 -30.22 -43.48 38.81
C SER A 475 -29.19 -44.20 37.91
N GLN A 476 -29.05 -45.51 38.16
CA GLN A 476 -29.11 -46.62 37.18
C GLN A 476 -28.11 -46.70 36.00
N GLU A 477 -27.61 -47.87 35.60
CA GLU A 477 -27.54 -49.22 36.21
C GLU A 477 -26.51 -50.03 35.39
N SER A 478 -25.76 -50.96 36.00
CA SER A 478 -24.65 -51.66 35.33
C SER A 478 -24.85 -53.17 35.27
N ASN A 479 -24.56 -53.76 34.11
CA ASN A 479 -24.52 -55.20 33.84
C ASN A 479 -23.27 -55.47 32.98
N GLU A 480 -22.47 -56.52 33.15
CA GLU A 480 -22.38 -57.53 34.21
C GLU A 480 -20.94 -58.12 34.15
N ASN A 481 -20.41 -58.63 35.27
CA ASN A 481 -19.12 -59.35 35.33
C ASN A 481 -19.36 -60.86 35.07
N PRO A 482 -18.36 -61.74 34.81
CA PRO A 482 -17.38 -62.17 35.83
C PRO A 482 -15.97 -62.50 35.21
N GLU A 483 -14.94 -63.07 35.87
CA GLU A 483 -14.81 -63.82 37.13
C GLU A 483 -13.32 -63.89 37.59
N SER A 484 -13.06 -64.06 38.91
CA SER A 484 -11.87 -64.68 39.58
C SER A 484 -10.41 -64.34 39.16
N GLY A 485 -9.42 -64.12 40.04
CA GLY A 485 -9.36 -64.22 41.51
C GLY A 485 -8.06 -64.87 42.03
N ASN A 486 -7.47 -64.27 43.10
CA ASN A 486 -6.30 -64.70 43.93
C ASN A 486 -4.86 -64.61 43.31
N GLU A 487 -3.75 -64.48 44.07
CA GLU A 487 -3.53 -64.30 45.54
C GLU A 487 -2.24 -63.52 45.96
N ARG A 488 -2.38 -62.54 46.88
CA ARG A 488 -1.53 -62.15 48.05
C ARG A 488 0.03 -61.90 48.03
N LYS A 489 0.36 -60.74 48.66
CA LYS A 489 1.25 -60.49 49.86
C LYS A 489 2.73 -60.02 49.75
N ASN A 490 2.99 -58.95 50.54
CA ASN A 490 4.23 -58.56 51.30
C ASN A 490 5.56 -58.40 50.53
N GLY A 491 6.59 -57.66 50.97
CA GLY A 491 6.84 -56.62 52.00
C GLY A 491 7.86 -55.62 51.39
N GLU A 492 8.49 -54.63 52.03
CA GLU A 492 9.00 -54.51 53.39
C GLU A 492 9.49 -53.05 53.63
N SER A 493 9.41 -52.58 54.87
CA SER A 493 10.35 -51.71 55.63
C SER A 493 11.63 -51.19 54.91
N ARG A 494 12.23 -50.01 55.17
CA ARG A 494 12.52 -49.30 56.46
C ARG A 494 13.31 -47.98 56.15
N GLU A 495 13.76 -47.07 57.04
CA GLU A 495 13.72 -46.78 58.50
C GLU A 495 13.91 -45.22 58.69
N ALA A 496 13.84 -44.70 59.92
CA ALA A 496 14.64 -43.64 60.60
C ALA A 496 15.23 -42.40 59.85
N GLU A 497 15.35 -41.19 60.42
CA GLU A 497 15.18 -40.64 61.80
C GLU A 497 14.93 -39.11 61.67
N GLY A 498 14.04 -38.45 62.41
CA GLY A 498 14.33 -37.72 63.67
C GLY A 498 14.84 -36.27 63.46
N SER A 499 14.55 -35.23 64.25
CA SER A 499 13.57 -35.01 65.34
C SER A 499 13.56 -33.52 65.77
N THR A 500 12.38 -32.87 65.92
CA THR A 500 12.06 -31.78 66.91
C THR A 500 12.86 -30.43 66.92
N LYS A 501 12.38 -29.27 67.41
CA LYS A 501 11.08 -28.70 67.87
C LYS A 501 11.22 -27.16 68.06
N ASN A 502 10.13 -26.41 67.85
CA ASN A 502 9.71 -25.14 68.51
C ASN A 502 10.68 -23.92 68.53
N ALA A 503 10.29 -22.67 68.76
CA ALA A 503 9.00 -22.08 69.14
C ALA A 503 8.76 -20.70 68.47
N ASP A 504 7.56 -20.18 68.70
CA ASP A 504 6.97 -18.90 68.30
C ASP A 504 7.80 -17.63 68.64
N ASP A 505 7.67 -16.55 67.85
CA ASP A 505 7.04 -15.30 68.33
C ASP A 505 6.58 -14.33 67.20
N ASN A 506 5.66 -13.42 67.53
CA ASN A 506 4.86 -12.58 66.62
C ASN A 506 5.41 -11.12 66.52
N PRO A 507 5.55 -10.51 65.32
CA PRO A 507 6.39 -9.33 65.16
C PRO A 507 5.63 -7.98 65.28
N ARG A 508 5.55 -7.40 66.49
CA ARG A 508 5.06 -6.01 66.71
C ARG A 508 5.73 -5.22 67.84
N SER A 509 7.04 -5.38 68.06
CA SER A 509 7.78 -4.49 68.96
C SER A 509 8.91 -3.72 68.26
N ARG A 510 8.97 -2.41 68.53
CA ARG A 510 10.04 -1.45 68.17
C ARG A 510 10.07 -0.92 66.73
N TRP A 511 9.12 -0.02 66.46
CA TRP A 511 9.46 1.22 65.75
C TRP A 511 10.29 2.12 66.68
N ARG A 512 11.50 2.51 66.26
CA ARG A 512 12.13 3.82 66.51
C ARG A 512 13.37 3.99 65.66
#